data_AF-A0A8S2UU57-F1
#
_entry.id   AF-A0A8S2UU57-F1
#
_cell.length_a   1.000
_cell.length_b   1.000
_cell.length_c   1.000
_cell.angle_alpha   90.00
_cell.angle_beta   90.00
_cell.angle_gamma   90.00
#
_symmetry.space_group_name_H-M   'P 1'
#
loop_
_entity.id
_entity.type
_entity.pdbx_description
1 polymer ?
#
loop_
_entity_poly.entity_id
_entity_poly.type
_entity_poly.pdbx_seq_one_letter_code
_entity_poly.pdbx_strand_id
1 'polypeptide(L)'
;QALTFRNDKLIQKTVRLLSLQSILPLLEHLNNCLHETAEKGLIASKWLRVVLSTHTSYLMTCPDISERLGPMYELIEARTRLYPKLSRLHGKLMLIASQMTTQNDILTTDEISSRPKLIFEELSDEDDDQVEDDIVP
;
A
#
# COMPACT_ATOMS: atom_id res chain seq x y z
N GLN A 1 -30.41 0.14 4.26
CA GLN A 1 -29.62 1.11 5.03
C GLN A 1 -28.50 0.51 5.89
N ALA A 2 -28.49 -0.80 6.22
CA ALA A 2 -27.39 -1.39 7.02
C ALA A 2 -26.02 -1.52 6.31
N LEU A 3 -26.00 -1.50 4.97
CA LEU A 3 -24.79 -1.65 4.16
C LEU A 3 -23.90 -0.40 4.10
N THR A 4 -24.22 0.66 4.83
CA THR A 4 -23.36 1.86 4.96
C THR A 4 -22.39 1.76 6.15
N PHE A 5 -22.59 0.78 7.05
CA PHE A 5 -21.72 0.62 8.22
C PHE A 5 -20.34 0.09 7.81
N ARG A 6 -19.30 0.82 8.23
CA ARG A 6 -17.87 0.52 7.99
C ARG A 6 -17.18 -0.15 9.20
N ASN A 7 -17.88 -0.26 10.33
CA ASN A 7 -17.34 -0.81 11.57
C ASN A 7 -17.31 -2.34 11.52
N ASP A 8 -16.10 -2.91 11.52
CA ASP A 8 -15.88 -4.33 11.33
C ASP A 8 -16.56 -5.19 12.42
N LYS A 9 -16.65 -4.72 13.67
CA LYS A 9 -17.33 -5.43 14.76
C LYS A 9 -18.85 -5.50 14.53
N LEU A 10 -19.44 -4.40 14.05
CA LEU A 10 -20.88 -4.35 13.74
C LEU A 10 -21.20 -5.23 12.53
N ILE A 11 -20.37 -5.19 11.50
CA ILE A 11 -20.53 -6.05 10.32
C ILE A 11 -20.50 -7.52 10.74
N GLN A 12 -19.50 -7.92 11.55
CA GLN A 12 -19.37 -9.29 12.03
C GLN A 12 -20.55 -9.74 12.89
N LYS A 13 -21.01 -8.90 13.83
CA LYS A 13 -22.20 -9.20 14.62
C LYS A 13 -23.44 -9.34 13.74
N THR A 14 -23.61 -8.46 12.76
CA THR A 14 -24.76 -8.48 11.85
C THR A 14 -24.77 -9.74 11.00
N VAL A 15 -23.63 -10.08 10.36
CA VAL A 15 -23.52 -11.25 9.48
C VAL A 15 -23.77 -12.56 10.21
N ARG A 16 -23.37 -12.68 11.49
CA ARG A 16 -23.64 -13.86 12.32
C ARG A 16 -25.13 -14.03 12.66
N LEU A 17 -25.89 -12.95 12.67
CA LEU A 17 -27.34 -12.97 12.99
C LEU A 17 -28.21 -13.16 11.75
N LEU A 18 -27.63 -13.15 10.55
CA LEU A 18 -28.39 -13.33 9.32
C LEU A 18 -28.84 -14.78 9.14
N SER A 19 -30.07 -14.94 8.65
CA SER A 19 -30.57 -16.22 8.15
C SER A 19 -29.77 -16.69 6.93
N LEU A 20 -29.59 -18.01 6.81
CA LEU A 20 -28.90 -18.62 5.66
C LEU A 20 -29.53 -18.25 4.32
N GLN A 21 -30.86 -18.10 4.30
CA GLN A 21 -31.62 -17.75 3.09
C GLN A 21 -31.28 -16.35 2.57
N SER A 22 -30.76 -15.47 3.42
CA SER A 22 -30.41 -14.09 3.06
C SER A 22 -28.97 -13.95 2.56
N ILE A 23 -28.15 -15.00 2.64
CA ILE A 23 -26.72 -14.92 2.31
C ILE A 23 -26.51 -14.75 0.81
N LEU A 24 -27.17 -15.56 -0.02
CA LEU A 24 -27.01 -15.46 -1.47
C LEU A 24 -27.56 -14.14 -2.05
N PRO A 25 -28.76 -13.66 -1.66
CA PRO A 25 -29.21 -12.31 -2.05
C PRO A 25 -28.26 -11.19 -1.61
N LEU A 26 -27.68 -11.32 -0.40
CA LEU A 26 -26.68 -10.37 0.07
C LEU A 26 -25.43 -10.38 -0.82
N LEU A 27 -24.97 -11.57 -1.22
CA LEU A 27 -23.80 -11.72 -2.08
C LEU A 27 -24.01 -11.05 -3.44
N GLU A 28 -25.18 -11.23 -4.06
CA GLU A 28 -25.56 -10.53 -5.30
C GLU A 28 -25.58 -9.00 -5.12
N HIS A 29 -26.14 -8.52 -4.00
CA HIS A 29 -26.16 -7.10 -3.72
C HIS A 29 -24.75 -6.52 -3.50
N LEU A 30 -23.87 -7.26 -2.84
CA LEU A 30 -22.47 -6.89 -2.65
C LEU A 30 -21.72 -6.82 -3.98
N ASN A 31 -22.03 -7.73 -4.92
CA ASN A 31 -21.48 -7.67 -6.27
C ASN A 31 -21.83 -6.34 -6.97
N ASN A 32 -23.09 -5.93 -6.90
CA ASN A 32 -23.53 -4.67 -7.50
C ASN A 32 -22.83 -3.48 -6.84
N CYS A 33 -22.76 -3.46 -5.50
CA CYS A 33 -22.08 -2.41 -4.74
C CYS A 33 -20.58 -2.31 -5.08
N LEU A 34 -19.92 -3.43 -5.39
CA LEU A 34 -18.53 -3.43 -5.81
C LEU A 34 -18.29 -2.69 -7.13
N HIS A 35 -19.27 -2.71 -8.04
CA HIS A 35 -19.19 -2.09 -9.37
C HIS A 35 -19.66 -0.63 -9.42
N GLU A 36 -20.41 -0.16 -8.42
CA GLU A 36 -21.01 1.19 -8.44
C GLU A 36 -19.98 2.32 -8.24
N THR A 37 -19.42 2.45 -7.03
CA THR A 37 -18.48 3.53 -6.69
C THR A 37 -17.32 3.01 -5.86
N ALA A 38 -16.20 3.74 -5.82
CA ALA A 38 -15.04 3.35 -5.02
C ALA A 38 -15.35 3.23 -3.53
N GLU A 39 -16.16 4.16 -2.99
CA GLU A 39 -16.59 4.14 -1.59
C GLU A 39 -17.48 2.93 -1.28
N LYS A 40 -18.50 2.69 -2.10
CA LYS A 40 -19.38 1.53 -1.94
C LYS A 40 -18.61 0.23 -2.10
N GLY A 41 -17.67 0.17 -3.05
CA GLY A 41 -16.79 -0.96 -3.23
C GLY A 41 -15.89 -1.24 -2.03
N LEU A 42 -15.38 -0.20 -1.36
CA LEU A 42 -14.62 -0.36 -0.13
C LEU A 42 -15.49 -0.98 0.98
N ILE A 43 -16.70 -0.47 1.18
CA ILE A 43 -17.62 -1.01 2.19
C ILE A 43 -18.02 -2.44 1.82
N ALA A 44 -18.43 -2.69 0.57
CA ALA A 44 -18.82 -4.00 0.08
C ALA A 44 -17.70 -5.04 0.23
N SER A 45 -16.44 -4.67 -0.01
CA SER A 45 -15.29 -5.58 0.18
C SER A 45 -15.13 -6.05 1.63
N LYS A 46 -15.43 -5.18 2.61
CA LYS A 46 -15.42 -5.55 4.04
C LYS A 46 -16.54 -6.53 4.37
N TRP A 47 -17.76 -6.23 3.91
CA TRP A 47 -18.91 -7.11 4.09
C TRP A 47 -18.68 -8.47 3.43
N LEU A 48 -18.18 -8.48 2.19
CA LEU A 48 -17.87 -9.70 1.44
C LEU A 48 -16.89 -10.59 2.21
N ARG A 49 -15.79 -10.05 2.72
CA ARG A 49 -14.83 -10.80 3.54
C ARG A 49 -15.49 -11.47 4.74
N VAL A 50 -16.33 -10.74 5.47
CA VAL A 50 -16.99 -11.25 6.67
C VAL A 50 -18.03 -12.32 6.32
N VAL A 51 -18.82 -12.13 5.26
CA VAL A 51 -19.79 -13.12 4.78
C VAL A 51 -19.09 -14.40 4.36
N LEU A 52 -18.05 -14.30 3.52
CA LEU A 52 -17.31 -15.45 3.03
C LEU A 52 -16.67 -16.25 4.17
N SER A 53 -16.08 -15.58 5.18
CA SER A 53 -15.44 -16.25 6.31
C SER A 53 -16.42 -16.79 7.36
N THR A 54 -17.58 -16.16 7.55
CA THR A 54 -18.56 -16.60 8.55
C THR A 54 -19.40 -17.76 8.04
N HIS A 55 -19.75 -17.74 6.75
CA HIS A 55 -20.69 -18.69 6.14
C HIS A 55 -20.02 -19.62 5.13
N THR A 56 -18.70 -19.82 5.21
CA THR A 56 -17.93 -20.65 4.26
C THR A 56 -18.54 -22.05 4.11
N SER A 57 -18.84 -22.71 5.22
CA SER A 57 -19.39 -24.08 5.21
C SER A 57 -20.72 -24.15 4.46
N TYR A 58 -21.61 -23.17 4.64
CA TYR A 58 -22.86 -23.09 3.90
C TYR A 58 -22.60 -22.83 2.40
N LEU A 59 -21.77 -21.85 2.09
CA LEU A 59 -21.44 -21.49 0.70
C LEU A 59 -20.83 -22.66 -0.08
N MET A 60 -20.01 -23.49 0.56
CA MET A 60 -19.43 -24.69 -0.05
C MET A 60 -20.46 -25.78 -0.39
N THR A 61 -21.67 -25.72 0.19
CA THR A 61 -22.78 -26.62 -0.18
C THR A 61 -23.62 -26.09 -1.32
N CYS A 62 -23.46 -24.81 -1.71
CA CYS A 62 -24.25 -24.21 -2.77
C CYS A 62 -23.69 -24.63 -4.15
N PRO A 63 -24.53 -25.18 -5.05
CA PRO A 63 -24.13 -25.33 -6.43
C PRO A 63 -23.86 -23.95 -7.04
N ASP A 64 -22.92 -23.89 -8.00
CA ASP A 64 -22.62 -22.70 -8.79
C ASP A 64 -22.04 -21.50 -8.00
N ILE A 65 -21.63 -21.71 -6.75
CA ILE A 65 -21.02 -20.65 -5.94
C ILE A 65 -19.75 -20.08 -6.59
N SER A 66 -18.97 -20.91 -7.27
CA SER A 66 -17.78 -20.49 -8.00
C SER A 66 -18.11 -19.52 -9.12
N GLU A 67 -19.18 -19.78 -9.87
CA GLU A 67 -19.64 -18.90 -10.95
C GLU A 67 -20.14 -17.56 -10.41
N ARG A 68 -20.87 -17.59 -9.28
CA ARG A 68 -21.36 -16.38 -8.61
C ARG A 68 -20.24 -15.51 -8.03
N LEU A 69 -19.15 -16.12 -7.57
CA LEU A 69 -18.00 -15.40 -7.01
C LEU A 69 -17.00 -14.93 -8.07
N GLY A 70 -17.01 -15.52 -9.28
CA GLY A 70 -16.11 -15.20 -10.38
C GLY A 70 -16.03 -13.70 -10.71
N PRO A 71 -17.14 -13.00 -10.99
CA PRO A 71 -17.14 -11.57 -11.30
C PRO A 71 -16.54 -10.70 -10.18
N MET A 72 -16.81 -11.06 -8.91
CA MET A 72 -16.25 -10.34 -7.76
C MET A 72 -14.74 -10.56 -7.67
N TYR A 73 -14.28 -11.79 -7.92
CA TYR A 73 -12.87 -12.13 -7.94
C TYR A 73 -12.13 -11.36 -9.04
N GLU A 74 -12.62 -11.39 -10.28
CA GLU A 74 -12.02 -10.68 -11.41
C GLU A 74 -11.88 -9.18 -11.14
N LEU A 75 -12.91 -8.55 -10.56
CA LEU A 75 -12.87 -7.14 -10.19
C LEU A 75 -11.81 -6.85 -9.11
N ILE A 76 -11.73 -7.69 -8.07
CA ILE A 76 -10.72 -7.55 -7.02
C ILE A 76 -9.31 -7.75 -7.60
N GLU A 77 -9.13 -8.72 -8.48
CA GLU A 77 -7.86 -8.97 -9.17
C GLU A 77 -7.45 -7.76 -10.04
N ALA A 78 -8.39 -7.21 -10.83
CA ALA A 78 -8.13 -6.04 -11.66
C ALA A 78 -7.68 -4.83 -10.83
N ARG A 79 -8.32 -4.57 -9.67
CA ARG A 79 -7.96 -3.47 -8.77
C ARG A 79 -6.61 -3.68 -8.08
N THR A 80 -6.32 -4.90 -7.65
CA THR A 80 -5.06 -5.22 -6.96
C THR A 80 -3.86 -5.21 -7.92
N ARG A 81 -4.05 -5.60 -9.18
CA ARG A 81 -2.99 -5.57 -10.21
C ARG A 81 -2.38 -4.18 -10.43
N LEU A 82 -3.16 -3.12 -10.22
CA LEU A 82 -2.72 -1.73 -10.38
C LEU A 82 -1.92 -1.19 -9.19
N TYR A 83 -1.99 -1.87 -8.03
CA TYR A 83 -1.41 -1.40 -6.77
C TYR A 83 0.11 -1.12 -6.84
N PRO A 84 0.96 -1.99 -7.43
CA PRO A 84 2.40 -1.73 -7.49
C PRO A 84 2.74 -0.48 -8.31
N LYS A 85 2.03 -0.27 -9.43
CA LYS A 85 2.22 0.92 -10.29
C LYS A 85 1.82 2.19 -9.56
N LEU A 86 0.69 2.17 -8.84
CA LEU A 86 0.21 3.31 -8.06
C LEU A 86 1.13 3.61 -6.87
N SER A 87 1.61 2.59 -6.16
CA SER A 87 2.55 2.72 -5.04
C SER A 87 3.87 3.37 -5.50
N ARG A 88 4.41 2.96 -6.65
CA ARG A 88 5.59 3.58 -7.24
C ARG A 88 5.37 5.05 -7.60
N LEU A 89 4.21 5.39 -8.17
CA LEU A 89 3.87 6.78 -8.48
C LEU A 89 3.76 7.62 -7.19
N HIS A 90 3.08 7.10 -6.18
CA HIS A 90 2.97 7.73 -4.87
C HIS A 90 4.33 8.01 -4.24
N GLY A 91 5.26 7.04 -4.27
CA GLY A 91 6.63 7.23 -3.78
C GLY A 91 7.39 8.34 -4.52
N LYS A 92 7.29 8.41 -5.85
CA LYS A 92 7.90 9.49 -6.65
C LYS A 92 7.32 10.87 -6.30
N LEU A 93 6.00 10.96 -6.15
CA LEU A 93 5.33 12.20 -5.76
C LEU A 93 5.74 12.64 -4.35
N MET A 94 5.81 11.70 -3.41
CA MET A 94 6.28 11.98 -2.05
C MET A 94 7.72 12.50 -2.03
N LEU A 95 8.61 11.91 -2.85
CA LEU A 95 9.98 12.38 -2.97
C LEU A 95 10.03 13.84 -3.48
N ILE A 96 9.31 14.14 -4.57
CA ILE A 96 9.27 15.49 -5.13
C ILE A 96 8.68 16.49 -4.12
N ALA A 97 7.59 16.12 -3.43
CA ALA A 97 6.99 16.96 -2.39
C ALA A 97 7.96 17.22 -1.23
N SER A 98 8.74 16.21 -0.81
CA SER A 98 9.75 16.37 0.23
C SER A 98 10.88 17.31 -0.20
N GLN A 99 11.36 17.19 -1.44
CA GLN A 99 12.40 18.06 -2.00
C GLN A 99 11.93 19.52 -2.08
N MET A 100 10.69 19.77 -2.50
CA MET A 100 10.12 21.13 -2.53
C MET A 100 10.06 21.76 -1.14
N THR A 101 9.71 20.97 -0.12
CA THR A 101 9.67 21.45 1.27
C THR A 101 11.07 21.79 1.75
N THR A 102 12.05 20.91 1.54
CA THR A 102 13.44 21.15 1.93
C THR A 102 14.07 22.34 1.20
N GLN A 103 13.78 22.55 -0.09
CA GLN A 103 14.25 23.74 -0.81
C GLN A 103 13.67 25.03 -0.24
N ASN A 104 12.40 25.03 0.16
CA ASN A 104 11.78 26.17 0.83
C ASN A 104 12.40 26.43 2.21
N ASP A 105 12.78 25.37 2.95
CA ASP A 105 13.49 25.50 4.23
C ASP A 105 14.92 26.04 4.03
N ILE A 106 15.62 25.65 2.96
CA ILE A 106 16.95 26.20 2.62
C ILE A 106 16.84 27.70 2.27
N LEU A 107 15.87 28.08 1.43
CA LEU A 107 15.66 29.49 1.04
C LEU A 107 15.25 30.39 2.22
N THR A 108 14.66 29.82 3.27
CA THR A 108 14.34 30.54 4.52
C THR A 108 15.48 30.53 5.54
N THR A 109 16.49 29.68 5.35
CA THR A 109 17.67 29.52 6.22
C THR A 109 18.94 30.13 5.61
N ASP A 110 18.83 30.92 4.53
CA ASP A 110 19.96 31.53 3.84
C ASP A 110 20.67 32.68 4.59
N GLU A 111 20.35 32.92 5.87
CA GLU A 111 21.12 33.86 6.72
C GLU A 111 22.15 33.20 7.65
N ILE A 112 22.26 31.87 7.75
CA ILE A 112 23.22 31.25 8.69
C ILE A 112 24.20 30.30 7.98
N SER A 113 25.28 30.92 7.47
CA SER A 113 26.63 30.37 7.30
C SER A 113 26.78 29.11 6.44
N SER A 114 26.86 29.33 5.13
CA SER A 114 27.40 28.38 4.15
C SER A 114 28.91 28.16 4.33
N ARG A 115 29.30 27.51 5.42
CA ARG A 115 30.64 26.94 5.62
C ARG A 115 30.48 25.51 6.16
N PRO A 116 31.03 24.50 5.48
CA PRO A 116 30.96 23.11 5.95
C PRO A 116 31.67 22.99 7.31
N LYS A 117 31.00 22.38 8.29
CA LYS A 117 31.48 22.30 9.68
C LYS A 117 32.64 21.30 9.86
N LEU A 118 32.86 20.40 8.90
CA LEU A 118 33.99 19.47 8.87
C LEU A 118 34.52 19.37 7.44
N ILE A 119 35.82 19.58 7.28
CA ILE A 119 36.60 19.23 6.09
C ILE A 119 37.50 18.08 6.55
N PHE A 120 37.38 16.92 5.91
CA PHE A 120 38.30 15.81 6.16
C PHE A 120 39.46 15.97 5.19
N GLU A 121 40.63 16.28 5.72
CA GLU A 121 41.87 16.40 4.96
C GLU A 121 42.48 15.00 4.94
N GLU A 122 42.48 14.34 3.77
CA GLU A 122 43.21 13.10 3.60
C GLU A 122 44.69 13.42 3.74
N LEU A 123 45.31 12.94 4.82
CA LEU A 123 46.75 13.04 5.03
C LEU A 123 47.42 12.31 3.86
N SER A 124 48.10 13.08 3.01
CA SER A 124 48.99 12.55 1.99
C SER A 124 50.21 12.00 2.72
N ASP A 125 50.22 10.68 2.96
CA ASP A 125 51.40 9.98 3.44
C ASP A 125 52.49 10.07 2.35
N GLU A 126 53.41 11.02 2.51
CA GLU A 126 54.69 11.04 1.82
C GLU A 126 55.54 9.89 2.37
N ASP A 127 55.57 8.76 1.66
CA ASP A 127 56.55 7.70 1.90
C ASP A 127 57.93 8.17 1.39
N ASP A 128 58.76 8.58 2.34
CA ASP A 128 60.20 8.84 2.23
C ASP A 128 60.96 7.51 2.05
N ASP A 129 61.02 7.01 0.81
CA ASP A 129 61.89 5.87 0.47
C ASP A 129 63.30 6.36 0.11
N GLN A 130 64.12 6.59 1.15
CA GLN A 130 65.57 6.59 1.02
C GLN A 130 66.06 5.17 0.70
N VAL A 131 66.68 4.98 -0.47
CA VAL A 131 67.58 3.85 -0.73
C VAL A 131 68.90 4.34 -1.34
N GLU A 132 69.95 4.11 -0.56
CA GLU A 132 71.38 4.32 -0.83
C GLU A 132 71.97 3.12 -1.62
N ASP A 133 73.15 3.34 -2.23
CA ASP A 133 74.03 2.45 -3.04
C ASP A 133 73.60 2.16 -4.50
N ASP A 134 74.46 2.33 -5.52
CA ASP A 134 75.80 1.74 -5.64
C ASP A 134 76.76 2.50 -6.60
N ILE A 135 78.05 2.20 -6.46
CA ILE A 135 79.30 2.90 -6.82
C ILE A 135 79.87 2.54 -8.22
N VAL A 136 80.35 3.57 -8.97
CA VAL A 136 81.52 3.63 -9.93
C VAL A 136 81.38 2.99 -11.34
N PRO A 137 82.06 3.51 -12.40
CA PRO A 137 83.29 4.31 -12.41
C PRO A 137 83.28 5.73 -12.99
#